data_AF-A0A1I7X498-F1
#
_entry.id   AF-A0A1I7X498-F1
#
_cell.length_a   1.000
_cell.length_b   1.000
_cell.length_c   1.000
_cell.angle_alpha   90.00
_cell.angle_beta   90.00
_cell.angle_gamma   90.00
#
_symmetry.space_group_name_H-M   'P 1'
#
loop_
_entity.id
_entity.type
_entity.pdbx_description
1 polymer ?
#
loop_
_entity_poly.entity_id
_entity_poly.type
_entity_poly.pdbx_seq_one_letter_code
_entity_poly.pdbx_strand_id
1 'polypeptide(L)' 'MAAACARRDVIYYTFNDLNFENSLDRVYRELIKRRITIGELYRYLVTYQSNCDDKVSVFDYVMNQMNINST' A
#
# COMPACT_ATOMS: atom_id res chain seq x y z
N MET A 1 4.78 6.40 3.14
CA MET A 1 6.22 6.19 2.87
C MET A 1 7.10 7.31 3.43
N ALA A 2 6.90 8.57 3.04
CA ALA A 2 7.72 9.69 3.53
C ALA A 2 7.77 9.82 5.07
N ALA A 3 6.63 9.71 5.75
CA ALA A 3 6.56 9.76 7.22
C ALA A 3 7.37 8.64 7.90
N ALA A 4 7.33 7.42 7.35
CA ALA A 4 8.13 6.31 7.85
C ALA A 4 9.64 6.56 7.68
N CYS A 5 10.08 7.14 6.56
CA CYS A 5 11.47 7.56 6.37
C CYS A 5 11.89 8.62 7.41
N ALA A 6 10.98 9.54 7.75
CA ALA A 6 11.17 10.55 8.79
C ALA A 6 10.99 10.02 10.22
N ARG A 7 10.68 8.72 10.40
CA ARG A 7 10.35 8.10 11.70
C ARG A 7 9.23 8.82 12.44
N ARG A 8 8.17 9.18 11.72
CA ARG A 8 6.98 9.83 12.25
C ARG A 8 5.74 8.98 11.99
N ASP A 9 4.85 8.99 12.97
CA ASP A 9 3.51 8.44 12.82
C ASP A 9 2.65 9.32 11.88
N VAL A 10 1.52 8.78 11.43
CA VAL A 10 0.60 9.46 10.51
C VAL A 10 -0.81 9.40 11.06
N ILE A 11 -1.46 10.56 11.11
CA ILE A 11 -2.91 10.68 11.22
C ILE A 11 -3.41 11.10 9.84
N TYR A 12 -4.33 10.34 9.25
CA TYR A 12 -4.85 10.58 7.91
C TYR A 12 -6.36 10.83 7.98
N TYR A 13 -6.82 11.98 7.51
CA TYR A 13 -8.24 12.34 7.45
C TYR A 13 -8.79 12.04 6.06
N THR A 14 -9.82 11.19 5.99
CA THR A 14 -10.43 10.69 4.74
C THR A 14 -11.64 11.52 4.28
N PHE A 15 -12.03 12.54 5.04
CA PHE A 15 -13.15 13.43 4.72
C PHE A 15 -14.46 12.69 4.40
N ASN A 16 -14.80 11.71 5.24
CA ASN A 16 -16.01 10.89 5.16
C ASN A 16 -16.06 9.92 3.95
N ASP A 17 -14.93 9.67 3.28
CA ASP A 17 -14.80 8.57 2.33
C ASP A 17 -14.50 7.26 3.07
N LEU A 18 -15.57 6.57 3.47
CA LEU A 18 -15.49 5.31 4.21
C LEU A 18 -14.88 4.17 3.38
N ASN A 19 -15.09 4.17 2.06
CA ASN A 19 -14.54 3.12 1.19
C ASN A 19 -13.02 3.26 1.08
N PHE A 20 -12.54 4.49 0.93
CA PHE A 20 -11.11 4.79 0.94
C PHE A 20 -10.49 4.49 2.30
N GLU A 21 -11.13 4.87 3.40
CA GLU A 21 -10.67 4.58 4.77
C GLU A 21 -10.46 3.09 5.00
N ASN A 22 -11.47 2.27 4.70
CA ASN A 22 -11.39 0.82 4.85
C ASN A 22 -10.28 0.21 3.99
N SER A 23 -10.12 0.71 2.76
CA SER A 23 -9.09 0.21 1.85
C SER A 23 -7.68 0.61 2.30
N LEU A 24 -7.51 1.83 2.80
CA LEU A 24 -6.26 2.34 3.36
C LEU A 24 -5.86 1.55 4.62
N ASP A 25 -6.78 1.36 5.58
CA ASP A 25 -6.54 0.61 6.81
C ASP A 25 -6.19 -0.85 6.50
N ARG A 26 -6.93 -1.50 5.59
CA ARG A 26 -6.65 -2.88 5.14
C ARG A 26 -5.23 -3.03 4.60
N VAL A 27 -4.84 -2.18 3.64
CA VAL A 27 -3.52 -2.25 3.01
C VAL A 27 -2.42 -1.95 4.04
N TYR A 28 -2.61 -0.92 4.86
CA TYR A 28 -1.62 -0.55 5.88
C TYR A 28 -1.39 -1.67 6.89
N ARG A 29 -2.45 -2.30 7.42
CA ARG A 29 -2.35 -3.42 8.36
C ARG A 29 -1.60 -4.61 7.76
N GLU A 30 -1.87 -4.96 6.51
CA GLU A 30 -1.19 -6.08 5.85
C GLU A 30 0.29 -5.78 5.58
N LEU A 31 0.63 -4.55 5.19
CA LEU A 31 2.03 -4.12 5.05
C LEU A 31 2.80 -4.28 6.38
N ILE A 32 2.21 -3.85 7.50
CA ILE A 32 2.83 -3.96 8.82
C ILE A 32 2.93 -5.42 9.26
N LYS A 33 1.86 -6.20 9.13
CA LYS A 33 1.81 -7.62 9.51
C LYS A 33 2.88 -8.44 8.80
N ARG A 34 3.11 -8.18 7.51
CA ARG A 34 4.13 -8.85 6.70
C ARG A 34 5.52 -8.21 6.77
N ARG A 35 5.68 -7.16 7.59
CA ARG A 35 6.93 -6.40 7.76
C ARG A 35 7.51 -5.88 6.43
N ILE A 36 6.62 -5.48 5.51
CA ILE A 36 7.03 -4.92 4.22
C ILE A 36 7.81 -3.63 4.44
N THR A 37 9.02 -3.59 3.90
CA THR A 37 9.89 -2.41 3.97
C THR A 37 9.45 -1.33 2.99
N ILE A 38 9.90 -0.10 3.23
CA ILE A 38 9.66 1.02 2.30
C ILE A 38 10.26 0.72 0.91
N GLY A 39 11.42 0.04 0.85
CA GLY A 39 12.05 -0.33 -0.42
C GLY A 39 11.23 -1.35 -1.21
N GLU A 40 10.64 -2.35 -0.55
CA GLU A 40 9.74 -3.32 -1.19
C GLU A 40 8.47 -2.66 -1.72
N LEU A 41 7.81 -1.85 -0.89
CA LEU A 41 6.62 -1.12 -1.32
C LEU A 41 6.93 -0.19 -2.51
N TYR A 42 8.07 0.50 -2.48
CA TYR A 42 8.52 1.34 -3.60
C TYR A 42 8.65 0.53 -4.89
N ARG A 43 9.25 -0.67 -4.84
CA ARG A 43 9.36 -1.55 -6.02
C ARG A 43 7.99 -1.93 -6.56
N TYR A 44 7.03 -2.27 -5.71
CA TYR A 44 5.67 -2.57 -6.18
C TYR A 44 5.05 -1.37 -6.92
N LEU A 45 5.20 -0.16 -6.39
CA LEU A 45 4.65 1.05 -7.01
C LEU A 45 5.31 1.37 -8.37
N VAL A 46 6.63 1.19 -8.48
CA VAL A 46 7.35 1.37 -9.74
C VAL A 46 6.89 0.33 -10.78
N THR A 47 6.76 -0.93 -10.37
CA THR A 47 6.29 -2.00 -11.27
C THR A 47 4.83 -1.80 -11.69
N TYR A 48 3.97 -1.30 -10.80
CA TYR A 48 2.58 -0.95 -11.11
C TYR A 48 2.52 0.10 -12.23
N GLN A 49 3.31 1.17 -12.10
CA GLN A 49 3.38 2.23 -13.11
C GLN A 49 3.83 1.71 -14.49
N SER A 50 4.80 0.79 -14.53
CA SER A 50 5.30 0.23 -15.79
C SER A 50 4.31 -0.73 -16.48
N ASN A 51 3.36 -1.30 -15.75
CA ASN A 51 2.39 -2.27 -16.25
C ASN A 51 0.96 -1.72 -16.21
N CYS A 52 0.79 -0.41 -16.36
CA CYS A 52 -0.45 0.34 -16.13
C CYS A 52 -1.64 -0.30 -16.87
N ASP A 53 -2.40 -1.14 -16.15
CA ASP A 53 -3.75 -1.56 -16.50
C ASP A 53 -4.69 -0.73 -15.63
N ASP A 54 -5.37 0.23 -16.25
CA ASP A 54 -6.27 1.18 -15.59
C ASP A 54 -7.44 0.50 -14.85
N LYS A 55 -7.62 -0.81 -15.03
CA LYS A 55 -8.66 -1.59 -14.37
C LYS A 55 -8.34 -2.01 -12.94
N VAL A 56 -7.06 -1.97 -12.52
CA VAL A 56 -6.66 -2.45 -11.19
C VAL A 56 -6.18 -1.28 -10.35
N SER A 57 -6.81 -1.07 -9.18
CA SER A 57 -6.37 -0.04 -8.25
C SER A 57 -4.97 -0.34 -7.69
N VAL A 58 -4.21 0.69 -7.34
CA VAL A 58 -2.89 0.52 -6.72
C VAL A 58 -2.97 -0.31 -5.41
N PHE A 59 -4.07 -0.17 -4.67
CA PHE A 59 -4.29 -0.93 -3.44
C PHE A 59 -4.46 -2.43 -3.72
N ASP A 60 -5.26 -2.80 -4.72
CA ASP A 60 -5.45 -4.21 -5.09
C ASP A 60 -4.19 -4.80 -5.70
N TYR A 61 -3.46 -4.03 -6.51
CA TYR A 61 -2.16 -4.44 -7.03
C TYR A 61 -1.17 -4.76 -5.91
N VAL A 62 -1.01 -3.85 -4.94
CA VAL A 62 -0.10 -4.05 -3.80
C VAL A 62 -0.52 -5.25 -2.96
N MET A 63 -1.81 -5.44 -2.72
CA MET A 63 -2.33 -6.64 -2.04
C MET A 63 -1.97 -7.93 -2.76
N ASN A 64 -2.11 -7.96 -4.09
CA ASN A 64 -1.75 -9.12 -4.90
C ASN A 64 -0.26 -9.43 -4.84
N GLN A 65 0.61 -8.41 -4.92
CA GLN A 65 2.06 -8.60 -4.79
C GLN A 65 2.45 -9.19 -3.43
N MET A 66 1.81 -8.73 -2.35
CA MET A 66 2.05 -9.29 -1.01
C MET A 66 1.65 -10.76 -0.90
N ASN A 67 0.56 -11.18 -1.56
CA ASN A 67 0.10 -12.56 -1.55
C ASN A 67 1.04 -13.50 -2.33
N ILE A 68 1.57 -13.06 -3.46
CA ILE A 68 2.51 -13.85 -4.27
C ILE A 68 3.80 -14.14 -3.48
N ASN A 69 4.34 -13.13 -2.78
CA ASN A 69 5.60 -13.24 -2.04
C ASN A 69 5.50 -14.00 -0.70
N SER A 70 4.33 -14.55 -0.37
CA SER A 70 4.12 -15.36 0.85
C SER A 70 4.07 -16.86 0.58
N THR A 71 4.43 -17.27 -0.64
CA THR A 71 4.58 -18.66 -1.09
C THR A 71 6.05 -18.92 -1.38
#